data_AF-A0A3M1H0A8-F1
#
_entry.id   AF-A0A3M1H0A8-F1
#
_cell.length_a   1.000
_cell.length_b   1.000
_cell.length_c   1.000
_cell.angle_alpha   90.00
_cell.angle_beta   90.00
_cell.angle_gamma   90.00
#
_symmetry.space_group_name_H-M   'P 1'
#
loop_
_entity.id
_entity.type
_entity.pdbx_description
1 polymer ?
#
loop_
_entity_poly.entity_id
_entity_poly.type
_entity_poly.pdbx_seq_one_letter_code
_entity_poly.pdbx_strand_id
1 'polypeptide(L)' 'MTDRYALGQLPPLGETPARMLAQVIRKERHGEPEQAMQIEEIPVPEPGPKEVLVYVMAAGVNYNGVWA' A
#
# COMPACT_ATOMS: atom_id res chain seq x y z
N MET A 1 -14.43 -5.43 13.17
CA MET A 1 -13.20 -5.20 12.40
C MET A 1 -13.45 -4.01 11.51
N THR A 2 -12.57 -3.02 11.58
CA THR A 2 -12.64 -1.82 10.74
C THR A 2 -12.18 -2.18 9.32
N ASP A 3 -12.92 -1.75 8.29
CA ASP A 3 -12.56 -2.06 6.90
C ASP A 3 -11.24 -1.35 6.49
N ARG A 4 -11.08 -0.08 6.88
CA ARG A 4 -9.85 0.71 6.70
C ARG A 4 -9.70 1.84 7.74
N TYR A 5 -8.46 2.28 7.98
CA TYR A 5 -8.16 3.49 8.73
C TYR A 5 -7.74 4.64 7.80
N ALA A 6 -7.90 5.89 8.24
CA ALA A 6 -7.40 7.04 7.49
C ALA A 6 -5.85 7.13 7.56
N LEU A 7 -5.23 7.83 6.60
CA LEU A 7 -3.79 8.13 6.67
C LEU A 7 -3.47 8.88 7.96
N GLY A 8 -2.43 8.42 8.67
CA GLY A 8 -2.03 8.97 9.97
C GLY A 8 -2.85 8.48 11.17
N GLN A 9 -3.95 7.75 10.94
CA GLN A 9 -4.68 7.08 12.00
C GLN A 9 -4.11 5.68 12.21
N LEU A 10 -3.50 5.45 13.37
CA LEU A 10 -2.96 4.14 13.72
C LEU A 10 -4.09 3.20 14.19
N PRO A 11 -4.16 1.96 13.69
CA PRO A 11 -4.99 0.93 14.29
C PRO A 11 -4.49 0.59 15.70
N PRO A 12 -5.34 0.01 16.57
CA PRO A 12 -4.90 -0.59 17.82
C PRO A 12 -3.78 -1.61 17.57
N LEU A 13 -2.82 -1.69 18.50
CA LEU A 13 -1.69 -2.60 18.35
C LEU A 13 -2.19 -4.06 18.25
N GLY A 14 -1.80 -4.74 17.17
CA GLY A 14 -2.20 -6.12 16.89
C GLY A 14 -3.49 -6.25 16.06
N GLU A 15 -4.21 -5.16 15.80
CA GLU A 15 -5.33 -5.15 14.86
C GLU A 15 -4.85 -4.78 13.45
N THR A 16 -5.21 -5.62 12.48
CA THR A 16 -4.96 -5.38 11.05
C THR A 16 -6.27 -5.06 10.34
N PRO A 17 -6.40 -3.90 9.66
CA PRO A 17 -7.58 -3.62 8.85
C PRO A 17 -7.67 -4.56 7.64
N ALA A 18 -8.87 -4.76 7.10
CA ALA A 18 -9.05 -5.61 5.91
C ALA A 18 -8.46 -4.96 4.65
N ARG A 19 -8.47 -3.63 4.57
CA ARG A 19 -8.00 -2.84 3.42
C ARG A 19 -7.09 -1.68 3.81
N MET A 20 -6.29 -1.25 2.85
CA MET A 20 -5.36 -0.11 2.95
C MET A 20 -5.32 0.69 1.64
N LEU A 21 -4.83 1.93 1.72
CA LEU A 21 -4.51 2.73 0.54
C LEU A 21 -3.09 2.40 0.06
N ALA A 22 -2.91 2.32 -1.26
CA ALA A 22 -1.62 2.10 -1.89
C ALA A 22 -1.51 2.86 -3.22
N GLN A 23 -0.29 3.18 -3.64
CA GLN A 23 0.01 3.56 -5.03
C GLN A 23 0.11 2.27 -5.86
N VAL A 24 -0.77 2.10 -6.84
CA VAL A 24 -0.96 0.86 -7.60
C VAL A 24 -0.76 1.11 -9.09
N ILE A 25 0.02 0.23 -9.72
CA ILE A 25 0.25 0.18 -11.18
C ILE A 25 -0.59 -0.95 -11.77
N ARG A 26 -1.20 -0.69 -12.93
CA ARG A 26 -1.95 -1.68 -13.71
C ARG A 26 -1.55 -1.63 -15.18
N LYS A 27 -1.61 -2.78 -15.86
CA LYS A 27 -1.13 -2.96 -17.25
C LYS A 27 -1.75 -1.99 -18.23
N GLU A 28 -3.04 -1.72 -18.08
CA GLU A 28 -3.81 -0.83 -18.93
C GLU A 28 -3.45 0.67 -18.79
N ARG A 29 -2.65 1.04 -17.78
CA ARG A 29 -2.18 2.41 -17.54
C ARG A 29 -0.67 2.57 -17.59
N HIS A 30 0.07 1.58 -18.11
CA HIS A 30 1.52 1.71 -18.25
C HIS A 30 1.90 2.95 -19.06
N GLY A 31 2.91 3.68 -18.62
CA GLY A 31 3.32 4.96 -19.21
C GLY A 31 4.01 5.85 -18.19
N GLU A 32 3.84 7.16 -18.34
CA GLU A 32 4.38 8.16 -17.42
C GLU A 32 3.90 7.91 -15.97
N PRO A 33 4.74 8.11 -14.94
CA PRO A 33 4.38 7.81 -13.55
C PRO A 33 3.07 8.46 -13.06
N GLU A 34 2.77 9.68 -13.51
CA GLU A 34 1.53 10.40 -13.18
C GLU A 34 0.26 9.67 -13.68
N GLN A 35 0.37 8.91 -14.76
CA GLN A 35 -0.72 8.11 -15.32
C GLN A 35 -0.71 6.68 -14.75
N ALA A 36 0.48 6.08 -14.66
CA ALA A 36 0.64 4.69 -14.25
C ALA A 36 0.32 4.44 -12.78
N MET A 37 0.80 5.30 -11.88
CA MET A 37 0.62 5.16 -10.43
C MET A 37 -0.65 5.88 -9.99
N GLN A 38 -1.64 5.11 -9.53
CA GLN A 38 -2.88 5.66 -8.99
C GLN A 38 -3.11 5.19 -7.57
N ILE A 39 -3.72 6.05 -6.74
CA ILE A 39 -4.10 5.67 -5.38
C ILE A 39 -5.31 4.75 -5.47
N GLU A 40 -5.19 3.55 -4.93
CA GLU A 40 -6.27 2.58 -4.87
C GLU A 40 -6.39 2.01 -3.45
N GLU A 41 -7.59 1.54 -3.11
CA GLU A 41 -7.83 0.78 -1.90
C GLU A 41 -7.71 -0.72 -2.21
N ILE A 42 -6.78 -1.39 -1.53
CA ILE A 42 -6.46 -2.80 -1.76
C ILE A 42 -6.52 -3.60 -0.46
N PRO A 43 -6.69 -4.93 -0.53
CA PRO A 43 -6.59 -5.79 0.65
C PRO A 43 -5.21 -5.66 1.31
N VAL A 44 -5.18 -5.68 2.65
CA VAL A 44 -3.91 -5.81 3.38
C VAL A 44 -3.41 -7.25 3.23
N PRO A 45 -2.14 -7.46 2.83
CA PRO A 45 -1.59 -8.79 2.72
C PRO A 45 -1.41 -9.44 4.11
N GLU A 46 -1.69 -10.74 4.21
CA GLU A 46 -1.40 -11.52 5.40
C GLU A 46 0.08 -11.94 5.41
N PRO A 47 0.85 -11.65 6.47
CA PRO A 47 2.24 -12.08 6.55
C PRO A 47 2.34 -13.60 6.75
N GLY A 48 3.20 -14.24 5.98
CA GLY A 48 3.53 -15.65 6.11
C GLY A 48 4.56 -15.95 7.24
N PRO A 49 5.02 -17.19 7.35
CA PRO A 49 6.04 -17.56 8.32
C PRO A 49 7.34 -16.76 8.12
N LYS A 50 7.82 -16.10 9.18
CA LYS A 50 9.02 -15.22 9.19
C LYS A 50 8.85 -13.89 8.44
N GLU A 51 7.63 -13.50 8.12
CA GLU A 51 7.31 -12.16 7.61
C GLU A 51 6.70 -11.31 8.73
N VAL A 52 6.71 -9.98 8.54
CA VAL A 52 6.08 -9.03 9.46
C VAL A 52 5.27 -8.02 8.66
N LEU A 53 4.17 -7.54 9.24
CA LEU A 53 3.38 -6.46 8.70
C LEU A 53 3.84 -5.13 9.32
N VAL A 54 4.07 -4.11 8.49
CA VAL A 54 4.59 -2.80 8.92
C VAL A 54 3.58 -1.71 8.57
N TYR A 55 3.22 -0.88 9.55
CA TYR A 55 2.54 0.38 9.29
C TYR A 55 3.55 1.41 8.77
N VAL A 56 3.48 1.75 7.49
CA VAL A 56 4.46 2.60 6.81
C VAL A 56 4.21 4.08 7.14
N MET A 57 5.18 4.73 7.80
CA MET A 57 5.14 6.17 8.08
C MET A 57 5.67 7.02 6.92
N ALA A 58 6.65 6.50 6.19
CA ALA A 58 7.27 7.13 5.03
C ALA A 58 7.92 6.07 4.13
N ALA A 59 8.05 6.38 2.84
CA ALA A 59 8.73 5.54 1.85
C ALA A 59 9.67 6.40 1.00
N GLY A 60 10.79 5.81 0.55
CA GLY A 60 11.74 6.48 -0.35
C GLY A 60 11.36 6.33 -1.82
N VAL A 61 11.73 7.31 -2.64
CA VAL A 61 11.58 7.26 -4.10
C VAL A 61 12.84 6.67 -4.72
N ASN A 62 12.68 5.81 -5.73
CA ASN A 62 13.79 5.16 -6.42
C ASN A 62 13.46 5.00 -7.92
N TYR A 63 14.50 4.97 -8.77
CA TYR A 63 14.37 4.77 -10.21
C TYR A 63 13.62 3.48 -10.58
N ASN A 64 13.73 2.41 -9.78
CA ASN A 64 12.99 1.17 -10.02
C ASN A 64 11.46 1.36 -10.02
N GLY A 65 10.94 2.39 -9.33
CA GLY A 65 9.53 2.75 -9.40
C GLY A 65 9.12 3.30 -10.75
N VAL A 66 10.02 3.95 -11.49
CA VAL A 66 9.77 4.44 -12.85
C VAL A 66 9.79 3.31 -13.88
N TRP A 67 10.59 2.28 -13.64
CA TRP A 67 10.72 1.11 -14.52
C TRP A 67 9.66 0.03 -14.29
N ALA A 68 8.79 0.23 -13.30
CA ALA A 68 7.77 -0.74 -12.86
C ALA A 68 6.57 -0.85 -13.82
#